data_AF-A0A5C6ELK2-F1
#
_entry.id   AF-A0A5C6ELK2-F1
#
_cell.length_a   1.000
_cell.length_b   1.000
_cell.length_c   1.000
_cell.angle_alpha   90.00
_cell.angle_beta   90.00
_cell.angle_gamma   90.00
#
_symmetry.space_group_name_H-M   'P 1'
#
loop_
_entity.id
_entity.type
_entity.pdbx_description
1 polymer ?
#
loop_
_entity_poly.entity_id
_entity_poly.type
_entity_poly.pdbx_seq_one_letter_code
_entity_poly.pdbx_strand_id
1 'polypeptide(L)' 'MKISIESQTRIKIIPETEHEKENLESLWKLLIRCETDSKVLCPIGSYAPALNDGANFVIQDQ' A
#
# COMPACT_ATOMS: atom_id res chain seq x y z
N MET A 1 -2.29 -11.36 5.72
CA MET A 1 -2.02 -10.79 4.39
C MET A 1 -0.58 -11.11 4.02
N LYS A 2 -0.35 -11.59 2.80
CA LYS A 2 0.99 -11.87 2.27
C LYS A 2 1.40 -10.83 1.24
N ILE A 3 2.62 -10.31 1.38
CA ILE A 3 3.25 -9.41 0.41
C ILE A 3 4.42 -10.16 -0.21
N SER A 4 4.49 -10.18 -1.54
CA SER A 4 5.56 -10.81 -2.31
C SER A 4 6.13 -9.82 -3.31
N ILE A 5 7.45 -9.67 -3.33
CA ILE A 5 8.16 -8.87 -4.34
C ILE A 5 8.55 -9.84 -5.46
N GLU A 6 7.78 -9.83 -6.55
CA GLU A 6 8.00 -10.76 -7.67
C GLU A 6 9.10 -10.27 -8.61
N SER A 7 9.32 -8.95 -8.69
CA SER A 7 10.41 -8.33 -9.44
C SER A 7 10.73 -6.94 -8.89
N GLN A 8 11.73 -6.26 -9.47
CA GLN A 8 12.04 -4.85 -9.16
C GLN A 8 10.86 -3.90 -9.40
N THR A 9 9.87 -4.30 -10.20
CA THR A 9 8.73 -3.45 -10.60
C THR A 9 7.37 -4.06 -10.28
N ARG A 10 7.33 -5.25 -9.66
CA ARG A 10 6.09 -6.00 -9.41
C ARG A 10 6.00 -6.46 -7.98
N ILE A 11 4.95 -6.01 -7.31
CA ILE A 11 4.57 -6.41 -5.96
C ILE A 11 3.21 -7.10 -6.04
N LYS A 12 3.06 -8.20 -5.31
CA LYS A 12 1.80 -8.93 -5.17
C LYS A 12 1.36 -8.94 -3.72
N ILE A 13 0.12 -8.52 -3.48
CA ILE A 13 -0.51 -8.54 -2.17
C ILE A 13 -1.65 -9.55 -2.24
N ILE A 14 -1.65 -10.52 -1.32
CA ILE A 14 -2.66 -11.59 -1.24
C ILE A 14 -3.33 -11.51 0.13
N PRO A 15 -4.63 -11.18 0.21
CA PRO A 15 -5.36 -11.19 1.46
C PRO A 15 -5.62 -12.63 1.90
N GLU A 16 -5.59 -12.87 3.21
CA GLU A 16 -5.78 -14.20 3.80
C GLU A 16 -7.07 -14.30 4.61
N THR A 17 -7.72 -13.17 4.92
CA THR A 17 -8.99 -13.09 5.63
C THR A 17 -10.00 -12.19 4.91
N GLU A 18 -11.29 -12.29 5.23
CA GLU A 18 -12.32 -11.41 4.64
C GLU A 18 -12.06 -9.93 4.95
N HIS A 19 -11.67 -9.62 6.19
CA HIS A 19 -11.32 -8.25 6.57
C HIS A 19 -10.13 -7.70 5.75
N GLU A 20 -9.14 -8.54 5.46
CA GLU A 20 -8.01 -8.14 4.61
C GLU A 20 -8.41 -7.95 3.15
N LYS A 21 -9.42 -8.68 2.65
CA LYS A 21 -9.96 -8.46 1.30
C LYS A 21 -10.61 -7.08 1.18
N GLU A 22 -11.43 -6.70 2.16
CA GLU A 22 -12.05 -5.37 2.23
C GLU A 22 -11.00 -4.25 2.29
N ASN A 23 -9.95 -4.45 3.10
CA ASN A 23 -8.84 -3.51 3.19
C ASN A 23 -8.06 -3.41 1.87
N LEU A 24 -7.82 -4.54 1.18
CA LEU A 24 -7.13 -4.54 -0.11
C LEU A 24 -7.96 -3.88 -1.21
N GLU A 25 -9.28 -4.09 -1.23
CA GLU A 25 -10.18 -3.40 -2.15
C GLU A 25 -10.15 -1.89 -1.93
N SER A 26 -10.17 -1.45 -0.66
CA SER A 26 -10.07 -0.03 -0.30
C SER A 26 -8.74 0.58 -0.73
N LEU A 27 -7.63 -0.13 -0.51
CA LEU A 27 -6.29 0.28 -0.98
C LEU A 27 -6.26 0.38 -2.52
N TRP A 28 -6.87 -0.57 -3.23
CA TRP A 28 -6.92 -0.55 -4.70
C TRP A 28 -7.66 0.67 -5.23
N LYS A 29 -8.84 0.99 -4.66
CA LYS A 29 -9.59 2.20 -5.00
C LYS A 29 -8.78 3.47 -4.73
N LEU A 30 -7.98 3.49 -3.66
CA LEU A 30 -7.10 4.60 -3.33
C LEU A 30 -6.03 4.81 -4.40
N LEU A 31 -5.40 3.73 -4.87
CA LEU A 31 -4.37 3.79 -5.93
C LEU A 31 -4.94 4.30 -7.25
N ILE A 32 -6.11 3.79 -7.67
CA ILE A 32 -6.80 4.28 -8.88
C ILE A 32 -7.10 5.78 -8.76
N ARG A 33 -7.57 6.22 -7.58
CA ARG A 33 -7.82 7.64 -7.33
C ARG A 33 -6.54 8.45 -7.44
N CYS A 34 -5.43 7.97 -6.89
CA CYS A 34 -4.14 8.65 -7.02
C CYS A 34 -3.73 8.82 -8.48
N GLU A 35 -3.88 7.76 -9.29
CA GLU A 35 -3.60 7.83 -10.73
C GLU A 35 -4.53 8.82 -11.45
N THR A 36 -5.82 8.85 -11.10
CA THR A 36 -6.83 9.73 -11.73
C THR A 36 -6.63 11.20 -11.35
N ASP A 37 -6.33 11.46 -10.08
CA ASP A 37 -6.24 12.81 -9.51
C ASP A 37 -4.81 13.39 -9.61
N SER A 38 -3.87 12.73 -10.30
CA SER A 38 -2.44 13.11 -10.34
C SER A 38 -1.83 13.27 -8.95
N LYS A 39 -2.05 12.26 -8.10
CA LYS A 39 -1.52 12.16 -6.73
C LYS A 39 -0.61 10.95 -6.60
N VAL A 40 0.22 10.96 -5.56
CA VAL A 40 1.18 9.90 -5.26
C VAL A 40 1.04 9.43 -3.82
N LEU A 41 1.32 8.14 -3.59
CA LEU A 41 1.49 7.59 -2.24
C LEU A 41 2.95 7.80 -1.80
N CYS A 42 3.15 8.67 -0.83
CA CYS A 42 4.46 8.98 -0.26
C CYS A 42 4.64 8.26 1.07
N PRO A 43 5.75 7.52 1.30
CA PRO A 43 6.03 6.97 2.62
C PRO A 43 6.24 8.09 3.65
N ILE A 44 5.70 7.90 4.85
CA ILE A 44 5.87 8.83 5.96
C ILE A 44 6.96 8.29 6.88
N GLY A 45 8.01 9.10 7.10
CA GLY A 45 9.11 8.76 8.00
C GLY A 45 9.93 7.56 7.51
N SER A 46 10.35 6.71 8.44
CA SER A 46 11.09 5.48 8.15
C SER A 46 10.34 4.27 8.69
N TYR A 47 10.27 3.19 7.90
CA TYR A 47 9.79 1.90 8.38
C TYR A 47 10.97 1.03 8.81
N ALA A 48 10.99 0.65 10.09
CA ALA A 48 11.91 -0.34 10.63
C ALA A 48 11.07 -1.41 11.35
N PRO A 49 11.09 -2.69 10.92
CA PRO A 49 10.28 -3.75 11.51
C PRO A 49 10.50 -3.94 13.02
N ALA A 50 11.67 -3.55 13.54
CA ALA A 50 12.01 -3.64 14.95
C ALA A 50 11.45 -2.48 15.80
N LEU A 51 10.98 -1.41 15.15
CA LEU A 51 10.58 -0.16 15.83
C LEU A 51 9.13 0.23 15.55
N ASN A 52 8.55 -0.22 14.43
CA ASN A 52 7.23 0.21 13.97
C ASN A 52 6.35 -1.00 13.63
N ASP A 53 5.09 -0.95 14.06
CA ASP A 53 4.09 -1.99 13.78
C ASP A 53 3.58 -1.98 12.33
N GLY A 54 3.91 -0.94 11.56
CA GLY A 54 3.49 -0.82 10.17
C GLY A 54 4.22 0.28 9.42
N ALA A 55 4.22 0.17 8.09
CA ALA A 55 4.64 1.22 7.18
C ALA A 55 3.49 2.20 6.95
N ASN A 56 3.76 3.50 7.07
CA ASN A 56 2.76 4.56 6.91
C ASN A 56 2.97 5.31 5.61
N PHE A 57 1.87 5.71 4.96
CA PHE A 57 1.89 6.46 3.70
C PHE A 57 0.88 7.60 3.76
N VAL A 58 1.21 8.72 3.11
CA VAL A 58 0.33 9.87 2.91
C VAL A 58 0.10 10.07 1.41
N ILE A 59 -1.07 10.56 1.04
CA ILE A 59 -1.37 10.94 -0.34
C ILE A 59 -1.02 12.42 -0.51
N GLN A 60 -0.23 12.73 -1.54
CA GLN A 60 0.19 14.09 -1.87
C GLN A 60 -0.03 14.34 -3.37
N ASP A 61 -0.14 15.60 -3.76
CA ASP A 61 -0.16 15.96 -5.18
C ASP A 61 1.22 15.64 -5.82
N GLN A 62 1.20 15.16 -7.07
CA GLN A 62 2.38 14.68 -7.79
C GLN A 62 3.31 15.81 -8.27
#